data_AF-A0A8J5JCR1-F1
#
_entry.id   AF-A0A8J5JCR1-F1
#
_cell.length_a   1.000
_cell.length_b   1.000
_cell.length_c   1.000
_cell.angle_alpha   90.00
_cell.angle_beta   90.00
_cell.angle_gamma   90.00
#
_symmetry.space_group_name_H-M   'P 1'
#
loop_
_entity.id
_entity.type
_entity.pdbx_description
1 polymer ?
#
loop_
_entity_poly.entity_id
_entity_poly.type
_entity_poly.pdbx_seq_one_letter_code
_entity_poly.pdbx_strand_id
1 'polypeptide(L)'
;MDLLDSIMSKMDKPPSMNDKHKKLIREQQKAVEEAKSKERERLNQFRKHIEERVNRFIQNVTLMKKKFEPMERVARSIVRDVADVAGLTTYAFGNEDVDRHVMVFKKEYPLTEDELEAYKNGDEWDPEKAKETALLKEKQQQEDKVRAQQMKKDPGSSKFIEKYERLVGKETGKESARILEVNKQFGYVRSELKKDKRTIEEALADIRAKKMKREQGEQEGTENDTQSGNEAQP
;
A
#
# COMPACT_ATOMS: atom_id res chain seq x y z
N MET A 1 -55.75 -31.10 18.19
CA MET A 1 -55.21 -29.83 17.65
C MET A 1 -53.76 -29.75 18.06
N ASP A 2 -52.89 -29.44 17.11
CA ASP A 2 -51.44 -29.58 17.25
C ASP A 2 -50.83 -28.37 17.97
N LEU A 3 -50.18 -28.62 19.11
CA LEU A 3 -49.68 -27.58 20.02
C LEU A 3 -48.56 -26.76 19.36
N LEU A 4 -47.77 -27.41 18.50
CA LEU A 4 -46.70 -26.77 17.74
C LEU A 4 -47.24 -25.78 16.71
N ASP A 5 -48.39 -26.07 16.09
CA ASP A 5 -49.02 -25.20 15.10
C ASP A 5 -49.62 -23.95 15.76
N SER A 6 -50.11 -24.09 17.00
CA SER A 6 -50.55 -22.97 17.83
C SER A 6 -49.39 -22.09 18.36
N ILE A 7 -48.19 -22.64 18.51
CA ILE A 7 -46.98 -21.90 18.91
C ILE A 7 -46.35 -21.20 17.70
N MET A 8 -46.29 -21.87 16.55
CA MET A 8 -45.77 -21.27 15.31
C MET A 8 -46.63 -20.12 14.78
N SER A 9 -47.95 -20.18 14.95
CA SER A 9 -48.85 -19.08 14.57
C SER A 9 -48.79 -17.88 15.53
N LYS A 10 -48.24 -18.03 16.74
CA LYS A 10 -48.08 -16.96 17.74
C LYS A 10 -46.75 -16.21 17.63
N MET A 11 -45.80 -16.69 16.82
CA MET A 11 -44.60 -15.92 16.50
C MET A 11 -44.97 -14.76 15.57
N ASP A 12 -44.44 -13.57 15.84
CA ASP A 12 -44.60 -12.42 14.96
C ASP A 12 -44.08 -12.76 13.57
N LYS A 13 -44.98 -12.77 12.58
CA LYS A 13 -44.61 -13.00 11.18
C LYS A 13 -43.60 -11.92 10.77
N PRO A 14 -42.51 -12.28 10.08
CA PRO A 14 -41.59 -11.29 9.53
C PRO A 14 -42.42 -10.30 8.70
N PRO A 15 -42.11 -8.99 8.73
CA PRO A 15 -42.94 -7.96 8.14
C PRO A 15 -43.22 -8.30 6.67
N SER A 16 -44.43 -8.80 6.40
CA SER A 16 -44.86 -9.17 5.06
C SER A 16 -45.03 -7.89 4.27
N MET A 17 -44.26 -7.70 3.20
CA MET A 17 -44.39 -6.52 2.35
C MET A 17 -45.84 -6.42 1.83
N ASN A 18 -46.55 -5.38 2.27
CA ASN A 18 -47.89 -5.05 1.80
C ASN A 18 -47.90 -4.92 0.26
N ASP A 19 -48.96 -5.34 -0.43
CA ASP A 19 -49.05 -5.30 -1.90
C ASP A 19 -48.82 -3.89 -2.47
N LYS A 20 -49.21 -2.85 -1.70
CA LYS A 20 -48.92 -1.44 -2.01
C LYS A 20 -47.42 -1.13 -1.98
N HIS A 21 -46.68 -1.63 -1.00
CA HIS A 21 -45.23 -1.48 -0.92
C HIS A 21 -44.53 -2.25 -2.05
N LYS A 22 -45.02 -3.43 -2.42
CA LYS A 22 -44.50 -4.21 -3.56
C LYS A 22 -44.67 -3.46 -4.89
N LYS A 23 -45.80 -2.76 -5.08
CA LYS A 23 -46.04 -1.91 -6.26
C LYS A 23 -45.10 -0.71 -6.29
N LEU A 24 -44.92 -0.02 -5.16
CA LEU A 24 -43.98 1.11 -5.03
C LEU A 24 -42.53 0.69 -5.31
N ILE A 25 -42.10 -0.47 -4.81
CA ILE A 25 -40.74 -0.99 -5.06
C ILE A 25 -40.52 -1.30 -6.54
N ARG A 26 -41.50 -1.93 -7.21
CA ARG A 26 -41.40 -2.18 -8.67
C ARG A 26 -41.33 -0.89 -9.48
N GLU A 27 -42.11 0.12 -9.09
CA GLU A 27 -42.11 1.41 -9.77
C GLU A 27 -40.76 2.14 -9.60
N GLN A 28 -40.19 2.11 -8.40
CA GLN A 28 -38.84 2.62 -8.15
C GLN A 28 -37.77 1.85 -8.94
N GLN A 29 -37.87 0.51 -9.00
CA GLN A 29 -36.96 -0.31 -9.79
C GLN A 29 -37.03 0.04 -11.28
N LYS A 30 -38.24 0.21 -11.82
CA LYS A 30 -38.46 0.60 -13.22
C LYS A 30 -37.89 1.99 -13.52
N ALA A 31 -38.10 2.97 -12.63
CA ALA A 31 -37.56 4.31 -12.77
C ALA A 31 -36.02 4.31 -12.76
N VAL A 32 -35.41 3.52 -11.88
CA VAL A 32 -33.95 3.35 -11.81
C VAL A 32 -33.41 2.66 -13.07
N GLU A 33 -34.12 1.66 -13.59
CA GLU A 33 -33.73 0.96 -14.82
C GLU A 33 -33.80 1.88 -16.04
N GLU A 34 -34.87 2.68 -16.16
CA GLU A 34 -35.01 3.66 -17.24
C GLU A 34 -33.97 4.79 -17.14
N ALA A 35 -33.63 5.25 -15.93
CA ALA A 35 -32.53 6.20 -15.74
C ALA A 35 -31.19 5.60 -16.16
N LYS A 36 -30.94 4.33 -15.80
CA LYS A 36 -29.73 3.60 -16.20
C LYS A 36 -29.66 3.36 -17.71
N SER A 37 -30.77 3.06 -18.37
CA SER A 37 -30.78 2.85 -19.83
C SER A 37 -30.47 4.14 -20.57
N LYS A 38 -31.07 5.27 -20.16
CA LYS A 38 -30.76 6.60 -20.72
C LYS A 38 -29.29 6.97 -20.55
N GLU A 39 -28.71 6.69 -19.37
CA GLU A 39 -27.30 6.97 -19.14
C GLU A 39 -26.39 6.09 -20.00
N ARG A 40 -26.71 4.79 -20.14
CA ARG A 40 -26.00 3.89 -21.07
C ARG A 40 -26.08 4.37 -22.51
N GLU A 41 -27.24 4.85 -22.96
CA GLU A 41 -27.41 5.40 -24.30
C GLU A 41 -26.55 6.64 -24.52
N ARG A 42 -26.50 7.57 -23.54
CA ARG A 42 -25.61 8.74 -23.58
C ARG A 42 -24.14 8.34 -23.68
N LEU A 43 -23.69 7.39 -22.87
CA LEU A 43 -22.32 6.88 -22.89
C LEU A 43 -22.00 6.18 -24.22
N ASN A 44 -22.95 5.45 -24.80
CA ASN A 44 -22.79 4.81 -26.11
C ASN A 44 -22.71 5.85 -27.24
N GLN A 45 -23.50 6.92 -27.19
CA GLN A 45 -23.38 8.04 -28.12
C GLN A 45 -22.03 8.73 -28.00
N PHE A 46 -21.56 8.97 -26.77
CA PHE A 46 -20.24 9.51 -26.51
C PHE A 46 -19.14 8.62 -27.08
N ARG A 47 -19.23 7.30 -26.87
CA ARG A 47 -18.29 6.33 -27.44
C ARG A 47 -18.20 6.44 -28.96
N LYS A 48 -19.33 6.46 -29.67
CA LYS A 48 -19.36 6.64 -31.13
C LYS A 48 -18.70 7.95 -31.56
N HIS A 49 -18.96 9.04 -30.85
CA HIS A 49 -18.35 10.33 -31.12
C HIS A 49 -16.82 10.31 -30.95
N ILE A 50 -16.32 9.62 -29.92
CA ILE A 50 -14.88 9.43 -29.69
C ILE A 50 -14.27 8.53 -30.77
N GLU A 51 -14.92 7.44 -31.16
CA GLU A 51 -14.49 6.55 -32.24
C GLU A 51 -14.29 7.33 -33.55
N GLU A 52 -15.23 8.20 -33.92
CA GLU A 52 -15.07 9.07 -35.08
C GLU A 52 -13.89 10.06 -34.94
N ARG A 53 -13.72 10.67 -33.76
CA ARG A 53 -12.59 11.59 -33.51
C ARG A 53 -11.25 10.87 -33.60
N VAL A 54 -11.16 9.66 -33.06
CA VAL A 54 -9.95 8.82 -33.11
C VAL A 54 -9.69 8.37 -34.53
N ASN A 55 -10.71 7.94 -35.28
CA ASN A 55 -10.56 7.57 -36.68
C ASN A 55 -10.06 8.75 -37.54
N ARG A 56 -10.65 9.95 -37.35
CA ARG A 56 -10.14 11.17 -37.99
C ARG A 56 -8.69 11.48 -37.61
N PHE A 57 -8.31 11.24 -36.35
CA PHE A 57 -6.93 11.45 -35.89
C PHE A 57 -5.95 10.46 -36.55
N ILE A 58 -6.33 9.18 -36.69
CA ILE A 58 -5.51 8.15 -37.33
C ILE A 58 -5.27 8.48 -38.80
N GLN A 59 -6.30 8.92 -39.51
CA GLN A 59 -6.22 9.30 -40.93
C GLN A 59 -5.29 10.50 -41.17
N ASN A 60 -5.15 11.41 -40.21
CA ASN A 60 -4.30 12.58 -40.34
C ASN A 60 -2.85 12.24 -40.01
N VAL A 61 -1.99 12.09 -41.02
CA VAL A 61 -0.57 11.72 -40.84
C VAL A 61 0.21 12.77 -40.05
N THR A 62 -0.09 14.06 -40.23
CA THR A 62 0.65 15.19 -39.64
C THR A 62 0.49 15.32 -38.13
N LEU A 63 -0.64 14.89 -37.56
CA LEU A 63 -0.90 14.99 -36.13
C LEU A 63 -0.28 13.81 -35.41
N MET A 64 0.75 14.06 -34.60
CA MET A 64 1.41 13.03 -33.78
C MET A 64 0.68 12.76 -32.46
N LYS A 65 0.07 13.82 -31.89
CA LYS A 65 -0.61 13.79 -30.58
C LYS A 65 -1.95 14.48 -30.65
N LYS A 66 -2.91 14.02 -29.84
CA LYS A 66 -4.21 14.66 -29.65
C LYS A 66 -4.53 14.79 -28.17
N LYS A 67 -4.73 16.02 -27.72
CA LYS A 67 -5.25 16.34 -26.39
C LYS A 67 -6.78 16.34 -26.41
N PHE A 68 -7.38 15.63 -25.46
CA PHE A 68 -8.82 15.69 -25.19
C PHE A 68 -9.11 16.66 -24.04
N GLU A 69 -10.37 17.09 -23.97
CA GLU A 69 -10.84 17.94 -22.87
C GLU A 69 -10.82 17.18 -21.54
N PRO A 70 -10.63 17.89 -20.40
CA PRO A 70 -10.82 17.31 -19.08
C PRO A 70 -12.20 16.68 -18.97
N MET A 71 -12.25 15.45 -18.48
CA MET A 71 -13.50 14.67 -18.42
C MET A 71 -13.53 13.79 -17.18
N GLU A 72 -14.73 13.40 -16.79
CA GLU A 72 -15.01 12.51 -15.66
C GLU A 72 -14.45 11.10 -15.89
N ARG A 73 -14.28 10.33 -14.81
CA ARG A 73 -13.54 9.06 -14.82
C ARG A 73 -14.10 8.05 -15.83
N VAL A 74 -15.42 7.96 -15.98
CA VAL A 74 -16.06 7.00 -16.90
C VAL A 74 -15.77 7.39 -18.35
N ALA A 75 -15.98 8.67 -18.70
CA ALA A 75 -15.65 9.18 -20.03
C ALA A 75 -14.18 8.98 -20.38
N ARG A 76 -13.28 9.17 -19.40
CA ARG A 76 -11.84 8.95 -19.54
C ARG A 76 -11.50 7.50 -19.87
N SER A 77 -12.18 6.56 -19.21
CA SER A 77 -12.03 5.13 -19.47
C SER A 77 -12.45 4.79 -20.90
N ILE A 78 -13.57 5.35 -21.38
CA ILE A 78 -14.05 5.12 -22.74
C ILE A 78 -13.02 5.58 -23.78
N VAL A 79 -12.40 6.74 -23.59
CA VAL A 79 -11.36 7.24 -24.51
C VAL A 79 -10.15 6.29 -24.53
N ARG A 80 -9.72 5.80 -23.37
CA ARG A 80 -8.64 4.81 -23.27
C ARG A 80 -9.01 3.53 -24.01
N ASP A 81 -10.18 2.97 -23.75
CA ASP A 81 -10.63 1.71 -24.37
C ASP A 81 -10.68 1.83 -25.90
N VAL A 82 -11.21 2.93 -26.43
CA VAL A 82 -11.28 3.17 -27.88
C VAL A 82 -9.89 3.34 -28.48
N ALA A 83 -9.00 4.06 -27.81
CA ALA A 83 -7.63 4.27 -28.28
C ALA A 83 -6.79 2.99 -28.23
N ASP A 84 -6.96 2.15 -27.20
CA ASP A 84 -6.29 0.86 -27.05
C ASP A 84 -6.73 -0.11 -28.17
N VAL A 85 -8.03 -0.13 -28.51
CA VAL A 85 -8.56 -0.91 -29.65
C VAL A 85 -7.97 -0.42 -30.98
N ALA A 86 -7.77 0.89 -31.13
CA ALA A 86 -7.13 1.47 -32.30
C ALA A 86 -5.59 1.32 -32.31
N GLY A 87 -4.98 0.74 -31.27
CA GLY A 87 -3.54 0.54 -31.17
C GLY A 87 -2.75 1.83 -30.91
N LEU A 88 -3.38 2.84 -30.30
CA LEU A 88 -2.76 4.11 -29.92
C LEU A 88 -2.30 4.06 -28.46
N THR A 89 -1.30 4.87 -28.11
CA THR A 89 -0.81 4.99 -26.73
C THR A 89 -1.55 6.11 -26.02
N THR A 90 -2.04 5.87 -24.80
CA THR A 90 -2.76 6.87 -24.01
C THR A 90 -2.12 7.17 -22.67
N TYR A 91 -2.13 8.44 -22.30
CA TYR A 91 -1.68 8.90 -20.98
C TYR A 91 -2.69 9.89 -20.42
N ALA A 92 -2.90 9.84 -19.10
CA ALA A 92 -3.77 10.75 -18.39
C ALA A 92 -2.91 11.68 -17.52
N PHE A 93 -3.13 12.98 -17.67
CA PHE A 93 -2.38 14.04 -16.97
C PHE A 93 -3.35 14.97 -16.25
N GLY A 94 -2.87 15.63 -15.20
CA GLY A 94 -3.66 16.51 -14.34
C GLY A 94 -4.24 15.83 -13.10
N ASN A 95 -4.95 16.62 -12.29
CA ASN A 95 -5.50 16.21 -11.00
C ASN A 95 -6.92 15.67 -11.16
N GLU A 96 -7.23 14.54 -10.49
CA GLU A 96 -8.44 13.74 -10.75
C GLU A 96 -9.75 14.52 -10.70
N ASP A 97 -9.84 15.49 -9.80
CA ASP A 97 -11.08 16.23 -9.50
C ASP A 97 -11.15 17.63 -10.13
N VAL A 98 -10.09 18.08 -10.83
CA VAL A 98 -10.02 19.45 -11.36
C VAL A 98 -9.89 19.46 -12.88
N ASP A 99 -8.80 18.91 -13.42
CA ASP A 99 -8.38 19.14 -14.81
C ASP A 99 -7.83 17.88 -15.50
N ARG A 100 -8.06 16.70 -14.92
CA ARG A 100 -7.48 15.47 -15.45
C ARG A 100 -8.05 15.12 -16.83
N HIS A 101 -7.16 15.17 -17.81
CA HIS A 101 -7.45 15.00 -19.23
C HIS A 101 -6.62 13.83 -19.82
N VAL A 102 -7.00 13.39 -21.01
CA VAL A 102 -6.32 12.31 -21.73
C VAL A 102 -5.60 12.86 -22.94
N MET A 103 -4.38 12.42 -23.14
CA MET A 103 -3.66 12.60 -24.38
C MET A 103 -3.46 11.26 -25.07
N VAL A 104 -3.69 11.25 -26.38
CA VAL A 104 -3.55 10.09 -27.24
C VAL A 104 -2.41 10.34 -28.21
N PHE A 105 -1.53 9.37 -28.34
CA PHE A 105 -0.31 9.42 -29.15
C PHE A 105 -0.31 8.25 -30.14
N LYS A 106 0.26 8.49 -31.31
CA LYS A 106 0.47 7.42 -32.30
C LYS A 106 1.57 6.48 -31.83
N LYS A 107 1.38 5.19 -32.12
CA LYS A 107 2.34 4.13 -31.76
C LYS A 107 3.73 4.32 -32.38
N GLU A 108 3.81 5.00 -33.52
CA GLU A 108 5.05 5.30 -34.23
C GLU A 108 5.96 6.27 -33.47
N TYR A 109 5.40 7.04 -32.54
CA TYR A 109 6.15 7.99 -31.71
C TYR A 109 5.99 7.60 -30.24
N PRO A 110 6.75 6.59 -29.75
CA PRO A 110 6.77 6.27 -28.34
C PRO A 110 7.38 7.46 -27.58
N LEU A 111 6.67 7.95 -26.57
CA LEU A 111 7.16 9.04 -25.73
C LEU A 111 8.36 8.55 -24.93
N THR A 112 9.37 9.40 -24.83
CA THR A 112 10.51 9.17 -23.93
C THR A 112 10.06 9.37 -22.47
N GLU A 113 10.73 8.74 -21.50
CA GLU A 113 10.36 8.90 -20.08
C GLU A 113 10.45 10.37 -19.62
N ASP A 114 11.48 11.08 -20.07
CA ASP A 114 11.65 12.52 -19.81
C ASP A 114 10.50 13.37 -20.42
N GLU A 115 10.00 12.99 -21.60
CA GLU A 115 8.84 13.64 -22.23
C GLU A 115 7.59 13.46 -21.37
N LEU A 116 7.40 12.24 -20.85
CA LEU A 116 6.26 11.91 -20.01
C LEU A 116 6.27 12.69 -18.69
N GLU A 117 7.45 12.87 -18.10
CA GLU A 117 7.63 13.67 -16.88
C GLU A 117 7.33 15.15 -17.12
N ALA A 118 7.80 15.73 -18.22
CA ALA A 118 7.47 17.11 -18.59
C ALA A 118 5.96 17.31 -18.71
N TYR A 119 5.25 16.39 -19.38
CA TYR A 119 3.78 16.47 -19.47
C TYR A 119 3.05 16.27 -18.13
N LYS A 120 3.62 15.49 -17.19
CA LYS A 120 3.06 15.37 -15.83
C LYS A 120 3.23 16.64 -15.02
N ASN A 121 4.34 17.33 -15.19
CA ASN A 121 4.62 18.59 -14.52
C ASN A 121 3.85 19.77 -15.15
N GLY A 122 3.36 19.59 -16.39
CA GLY A 122 2.65 20.63 -17.14
C GLY A 122 3.58 21.53 -17.96
N ASP A 123 4.84 21.14 -18.11
CA ASP A 123 5.84 21.88 -18.89
C ASP A 123 5.68 21.58 -20.38
N GLU A 124 5.84 22.61 -21.22
CA GLU A 124 5.85 22.46 -22.67
C GLU A 124 7.16 21.80 -23.09
N TRP A 125 7.08 20.56 -23.58
CA TRP A 125 8.24 19.83 -24.06
C TRP A 125 8.73 20.36 -25.40
N ASP A 126 9.89 21.03 -25.37
CA ASP A 126 10.66 21.41 -26.55
C ASP A 126 11.78 20.37 -26.81
N PRO A 127 11.89 19.80 -28.02
CA PRO A 127 12.88 18.76 -28.33
C PRO A 127 14.34 19.25 -28.29
N GLU A 128 14.57 20.57 -28.38
CA GLU A 128 15.91 21.16 -28.28
C GLU A 128 16.34 21.31 -26.82
N LYS A 129 15.46 21.84 -25.96
CA LYS A 129 15.71 21.93 -24.51
C LYS A 129 15.95 20.55 -23.91
N ALA A 130 15.26 19.53 -24.40
CA ALA A 130 15.46 18.14 -24.01
C ALA A 130 16.88 17.62 -24.24
N LYS A 131 17.48 17.95 -25.38
CA LYS A 131 18.85 17.55 -25.70
C LYS A 131 19.84 18.27 -24.80
N GLU A 132 19.61 19.54 -24.54
CA GLU A 132 20.44 20.35 -23.65
C GLU A 132 20.36 19.86 -22.19
N THR A 133 19.17 19.56 -21.69
CA THR A 133 18.98 19.03 -20.33
C THR A 133 19.57 17.63 -20.19
N ALA A 134 19.41 16.76 -21.19
CA ALA A 134 20.03 15.44 -21.22
C ALA A 134 21.56 15.53 -21.17
N LEU A 135 22.15 16.40 -22.00
CA LEU A 135 23.59 16.64 -22.02
C LEU A 135 24.11 17.20 -20.68
N LEU A 136 23.35 18.13 -20.07
CA LEU A 136 23.69 18.71 -18.77
C LEU A 136 23.62 17.66 -17.65
N LYS A 137 22.59 16.82 -17.66
CA LYS A 137 22.40 15.73 -16.69
C LYS A 137 23.49 14.67 -16.83
N GLU A 138 23.88 14.33 -18.04
CA GLU A 138 25.00 13.41 -18.29
C GLU A 138 26.32 14.00 -17.76
N LYS A 139 26.59 15.28 -18.04
CA LYS A 139 27.76 15.97 -17.52
C LYS A 139 27.79 16.00 -15.98
N GLN A 140 26.66 16.31 -15.35
CA GLN A 140 26.53 16.27 -13.88
C GLN A 140 26.78 14.87 -13.32
N GLN A 141 26.22 13.82 -13.93
CA GLN A 141 26.45 12.45 -13.49
C GLN A 141 27.92 12.04 -13.64
N GLN A 142 28.60 12.49 -14.70
CA GLN A 142 30.04 12.26 -14.87
C GLN A 142 30.84 13.00 -13.80
N GLU A 143 30.52 14.26 -13.52
CA GLU A 143 31.15 15.05 -12.45
C GLU A 143 30.93 14.42 -11.07
N ASP A 144 29.73 13.94 -10.76
CA ASP A 144 29.43 13.25 -9.50
C ASP A 144 30.14 11.91 -9.39
N LYS A 145 30.26 11.15 -10.49
CA LYS A 145 31.07 9.91 -10.51
C LYS A 145 32.54 10.22 -10.26
N VAL A 146 33.08 11.27 -10.88
CA VAL A 146 34.47 11.71 -10.65
C VAL A 146 34.65 12.19 -9.21
N ARG A 147 33.72 12.98 -8.67
CA ARG A 147 33.73 13.46 -7.28
C ARG A 147 33.63 12.29 -6.29
N ALA A 148 32.77 11.32 -6.54
CA ALA A 148 32.66 10.11 -5.72
C ALA A 148 33.93 9.25 -5.78
N GLN A 149 34.59 9.16 -6.94
CA GLN A 149 35.88 8.49 -7.07
C GLN A 149 37.00 9.25 -6.35
N GLN A 150 37.01 10.59 -6.39
CA GLN A 150 37.95 11.42 -5.63
C GLN A 150 37.74 11.26 -4.12
N MET A 151 36.50 11.30 -3.63
CA MET A 151 36.19 11.05 -2.21
C MET A 151 36.60 9.65 -1.74
N LYS A 152 36.59 8.63 -2.63
CA LYS A 152 37.13 7.29 -2.31
C LYS A 152 38.66 7.24 -2.31
N LYS A 153 39.33 8.15 -3.03
CA LYS A 153 40.80 8.22 -3.13
C LYS A 153 41.44 9.07 -2.04
N ASP A 154 40.66 9.90 -1.34
CA ASP A 154 41.10 10.63 -0.15
C ASP A 154 40.60 9.95 1.14
N PRO A 155 41.18 8.81 1.57
CA PRO A 155 41.07 8.42 2.96
C PRO A 155 41.85 9.47 3.76
N GLY A 156 41.12 10.36 4.44
CA GLY A 156 41.71 11.42 5.27
C GLY A 156 42.88 10.88 6.10
N SER A 157 44.05 11.51 5.92
CA SER A 157 45.34 11.27 6.58
C SER A 157 45.45 9.94 7.32
N SER A 158 46.03 8.92 6.66
CA SER A 158 46.24 7.58 7.21
C SER A 158 46.79 7.57 8.63
N LYS A 159 47.57 8.59 9.02
CA LYS A 159 48.15 8.74 10.37
C LYS A 159 47.10 8.80 11.49
N PHE A 160 45.94 9.42 11.27
CA PHE A 160 44.90 9.49 12.30
C PHE A 160 44.19 8.15 12.45
N ILE A 161 43.84 7.51 11.33
CA ILE A 161 43.22 6.19 11.31
C ILE A 161 44.18 5.16 11.91
N GLU A 162 45.45 5.14 11.50
CA GLU A 162 46.51 4.28 12.06
C GLU A 162 46.72 4.49 13.56
N LYS A 163 46.67 5.75 14.05
CA LYS A 163 46.77 6.04 15.48
C LYS A 163 45.61 5.41 16.26
N TYR A 164 44.39 5.52 15.75
CA TYR A 164 43.21 4.92 16.38
C TYR A 164 43.21 3.39 16.27
N GLU A 165 43.62 2.84 15.13
CA GLU A 165 43.83 1.40 14.96
C GLU A 165 44.86 0.85 15.95
N ARG A 166 45.92 1.61 16.27
CA ARG A 166 46.93 1.23 17.27
C ARG A 166 46.45 1.40 18.72
N LEU A 167 45.65 2.44 18.99
CA LEU A 167 45.18 2.77 20.34
C LEU A 167 43.99 1.91 20.78
N VAL A 168 43.10 1.58 19.85
CA VAL A 168 41.83 0.87 20.11
C VAL A 168 41.89 -0.57 19.61
N GLY A 169 42.72 -0.88 18.61
CA GLY A 169 42.82 -2.19 17.95
C GLY A 169 41.93 -2.28 16.70
N LYS A 170 42.40 -2.94 15.63
CA LYS A 170 41.63 -3.15 14.39
C LYS A 170 40.38 -4.03 14.58
N GLU A 171 40.45 -4.96 15.53
CA GLU A 171 39.41 -5.98 15.73
C GLU A 171 38.25 -5.46 16.59
N THR A 172 38.52 -4.62 17.59
CA THR A 172 37.52 -4.06 18.50
C THR A 172 36.50 -3.16 17.78
N GLY A 173 36.94 -2.39 16.78
CA GLY A 173 36.05 -1.54 15.98
C GLY A 173 35.09 -2.33 15.10
N LYS A 174 35.56 -3.41 14.45
CA LYS A 174 34.72 -4.28 13.61
C LYS A 174 33.73 -5.11 14.43
N GLU A 175 34.17 -5.63 15.57
CA GLU A 175 33.29 -6.35 16.50
C GLU A 175 32.23 -5.43 17.10
N SER A 176 32.61 -4.23 17.52
CA SER A 176 31.67 -3.21 18.02
C SER A 176 30.66 -2.78 16.95
N ALA A 177 31.10 -2.60 15.70
CA ALA A 177 30.21 -2.29 14.59
C ALA A 177 29.20 -3.43 14.33
N ARG A 178 29.65 -4.70 14.38
CA ARG A 178 28.78 -5.88 14.22
C ARG A 178 27.77 -6.04 15.38
N ILE A 179 28.14 -5.58 16.58
CA ILE A 179 27.24 -5.49 17.75
C ILE A 179 26.22 -4.36 17.57
N LEU A 180 26.63 -3.22 17.00
CA LEU A 180 25.80 -2.03 16.75
C LEU A 180 24.90 -2.12 15.52
N GLU A 181 25.06 -3.13 14.66
CA GLU A 181 24.11 -3.42 13.59
C GLU A 181 22.72 -3.75 14.17
N VAL A 182 21.89 -2.71 14.27
CA VAL A 182 20.52 -2.79 14.76
C VAL A 182 19.71 -3.71 13.86
N ASN A 183 18.94 -4.61 14.46
CA ASN A 183 18.09 -5.54 13.73
C ASN A 183 17.10 -4.77 12.86
N LYS A 184 17.07 -5.05 11.55
CA LYS A 184 16.24 -4.34 10.56
C LYS A 184 14.73 -4.52 10.80
N GLN A 185 14.34 -5.48 11.65
CA GLN A 185 12.98 -5.61 12.15
C GLN A 185 12.86 -5.00 13.56
N PHE A 186 12.15 -3.88 13.63
CA PHE A 186 11.75 -3.24 14.88
C PHE A 186 11.09 -4.27 15.82
N GLY A 187 11.55 -4.34 17.07
CA GLY A 187 10.99 -5.21 18.11
C GLY A 187 11.75 -6.52 18.39
N TYR A 188 12.84 -6.84 17.69
CA TYR A 188 13.61 -8.08 17.93
C TYR A 188 14.97 -7.82 18.57
N VAL A 189 15.09 -8.11 19.88
CA VAL A 189 16.34 -8.03 20.66
C VAL A 189 17.12 -9.33 20.52
N ARG A 190 18.43 -9.26 20.19
CA ARG A 190 19.31 -10.44 20.12
C ARG A 190 19.40 -11.14 21.47
N SER A 191 19.49 -12.46 21.49
CA SER A 191 19.54 -13.29 22.71
C SER A 191 20.63 -12.88 23.68
N GLU A 192 21.78 -12.43 23.17
CA GLU A 192 22.95 -12.07 23.98
C GLU A 192 22.70 -10.82 24.84
N LEU A 193 21.79 -9.95 24.40
CA LEU A 193 21.41 -8.71 25.08
C LEU A 193 20.19 -8.89 26.01
N LYS A 194 19.57 -10.07 26.03
CA LYS A 194 18.42 -10.33 26.91
C LYS A 194 18.90 -10.60 28.33
N LYS A 195 18.11 -10.15 29.32
CA LYS A 195 18.36 -10.37 30.76
C LYS A 195 18.26 -11.85 31.13
N ASP A 196 17.34 -12.59 30.49
CA ASP A 196 17.19 -14.03 30.67
C ASP A 196 17.98 -14.76 29.60
N LYS A 197 18.99 -15.52 30.04
CA LYS A 197 19.86 -16.34 29.19
C LYS A 197 19.49 -17.83 29.22
N ARG A 198 18.48 -18.21 30.02
CA ARG A 198 18.04 -19.59 30.11
C ARG A 198 17.48 -20.04 28.78
N THR A 199 17.69 -21.31 28.47
CA THR A 199 17.03 -21.91 27.32
C THR A 199 15.51 -21.99 27.58
N ILE A 200 14.72 -22.09 26.51
CA ILE A 200 13.26 -22.17 26.63
C ILE A 200 12.85 -23.39 27.46
N GLU A 201 13.56 -24.51 27.29
CA GLU A 201 13.31 -25.77 28.01
C GLU A 201 13.61 -25.63 29.51
N GLU A 202 14.72 -24.98 29.85
CA GLU A 202 15.11 -24.71 31.23
C GLU A 202 14.11 -23.78 31.93
N ALA A 203 13.67 -22.72 31.25
CA ALA A 203 12.64 -21.83 31.78
C ALA A 203 11.31 -22.55 31.99
N LEU A 204 10.91 -23.45 31.08
CA LEU A 204 9.71 -24.28 31.24
C LEU A 204 9.84 -25.28 32.39
N ALA A 205 11.01 -25.87 32.57
CA ALA A 205 11.29 -26.76 33.70
C ALA A 205 11.20 -26.00 35.04
N ASP A 206 11.77 -24.80 35.13
CA ASP A 206 11.66 -23.94 36.32
C ASP A 206 10.22 -23.54 36.63
N ILE A 207 9.42 -23.21 35.61
CA ILE A 207 8.00 -22.90 35.79
C ILE A 207 7.25 -24.12 36.31
N ARG A 208 7.50 -25.31 35.76
CA ARG A 208 6.88 -26.57 36.22
C ARG A 208 7.29 -26.89 37.66
N ALA A 209 8.59 -26.80 37.98
CA ALA A 209 9.11 -27.05 39.32
C ALA A 209 8.54 -26.07 40.35
N LYS A 210 8.44 -24.78 40.00
CA LYS A 210 7.84 -23.76 40.86
C LYS A 210 6.34 -24.00 41.09
N LYS A 211 5.62 -24.48 40.07
CA LYS A 211 4.20 -24.86 40.20
C LYS A 211 4.02 -26.03 41.18
N MET A 212 4.81 -27.10 41.03
CA MET A 212 4.76 -28.27 41.93
C MET A 212 5.08 -27.91 43.38
N LYS A 213 6.09 -27.04 43.62
CA LYS A 213 6.41 -26.57 44.98
C LYS A 213 5.28 -25.75 45.61
N ARG A 214 4.53 -24.98 44.81
CA ARG A 214 3.38 -24.21 45.33
C ARG A 214 2.23 -25.11 45.75
N GLU A 215 1.97 -26.16 44.96
CA GLU A 215 0.93 -27.15 45.26
C GLU A 215 1.26 -27.98 46.52
N GLN A 216 2.54 -28.29 46.77
CA GLN A 216 2.98 -28.96 47.99
C GLN A 216 2.89 -28.06 49.25
N GLY A 217 3.22 -26.77 49.12
CA GLY A 217 3.10 -25.81 50.22
C GLY A 217 1.65 -25.47 50.62
N GLU A 218 0.68 -25.64 49.70
CA GLU A 218 -0.75 -25.52 50.00
C GLU A 218 -1.31 -26.74 50.77
N GLN A 219 -0.67 -27.92 50.66
CA GLN A 219 -1.05 -29.13 51.39
C GLN A 219 -0.53 -29.16 52.85
N GLU A 220 0.64 -28.60 53.13
CA GLU A 220 1.16 -28.50 54.51
C GLU A 220 0.54 -27.34 55.33
N GLY A 221 -0.09 -26.36 54.66
CA GLY A 221 -0.76 -25.23 55.31
C GLY A 221 -2.16 -25.52 55.85
N THR A 222 -2.76 -26.67 55.53
CA THR A 222 -4.13 -27.05 55.96
C THR A 222 -4.17 -28.00 57.17
N GLU A 223 -3.03 -28.56 57.60
CA GLU A 223 -2.98 -29.49 58.75
C GLU A 223 -2.64 -28.83 60.10
N ASN A 224 -2.19 -27.57 60.11
CA ASN A 224 -1.77 -26.87 61.35
C ASN A 224 -2.87 -26.00 62.02
N ASP A 225 -4.09 -25.93 61.47
CA ASP A 225 -5.15 -25.03 61.97
C ASP A 225 -6.30 -25.76 62.72
N THR A 226 -6.12 -27.03 63.09
CA THR A 226 -7.15 -27.85 63.78
C THR A 226 -6.83 -28.19 65.25
N GLN A 227 -5.78 -27.62 65.84
CA GLN A 227 -5.41 -27.84 67.26
C GLN A 227 -5.31 -26.53 68.05
N SER A 228 -6.42 -25.82 68.25
CA SER A 228 -6.56 -24.83 69.34
C SER A 228 -8.03 -24.56 69.68
N GLY A 229 -8.75 -25.58 70.12
CA GLY A 229 -10.12 -25.44 70.62
C GLY A 229 -10.42 -26.40 71.76
N ASN A 230 -10.09 -26.02 73.00
CA ASN A 230 -10.82 -26.34 74.23
C ASN A 230 -10.01 -25.93 75.46
N GLU A 231 -10.40 -24.83 76.12
CA GLU A 231 -10.49 -24.79 77.59
C GLU A 231 -11.38 -23.61 78.00
N ALA A 232 -12.55 -23.97 78.55
CA ALA A 232 -13.55 -23.08 79.09
C ALA A 232 -13.23 -22.76 80.56
N GLN A 233 -13.46 -21.50 80.97
CA GLN A 233 -13.52 -21.11 82.38
C GLN A 233 -14.98 -20.98 82.83
N PRO A 234 -15.31 -21.27 84.10
CA PRO A 234 -16.49 -20.71 84.75
C PRO A 234 -16.33 -19.21 85.06
#